data_AF-A0A2V5W608-F1
#
_entry.id   AF-A0A2V5W608-F1
#
_cell.length_a   1.000
_cell.length_b   1.000
_cell.length_c   1.000
_cell.angle_alpha   90.00
_cell.angle_beta   90.00
_cell.angle_gamma   90.00
#
_symmetry.space_group_name_H-M   'P 1'
#
loop_
_entity.id
_entity.type
_entity.pdbx_description
1 polymer ?
#
loop_
_entity_poly.entity_id
_entity_poly.type
_entity_poly.pdbx_seq_one_letter_code
_entity_poly.pdbx_strand_id
1 'polypeptide(L)'
;KEIAKEKTGLVLVTGATGSGKTTTLAALLNEINEEQPVHIVTLEDPIEFVHPTKRATFNQRELGHDFNNYPNGLRAALRQAPKVILVGEMRDRATVEVAL
;
A
#
# COMPACT_ATOMS: atom_id res chain seq x y z
N LYS A 1 -11.84 3.34 11.48
CA LYS A 1 -13.08 3.23 10.67
C LYS A 1 -13.28 4.39 9.71
N GLU A 2 -13.02 5.65 10.07
CA GLU A 2 -13.15 6.76 9.09
C GLU A 2 -12.09 6.67 7.99
N ILE A 3 -10.82 6.39 8.35
CA ILE A 3 -9.70 6.30 7.40
C ILE A 3 -9.96 5.31 6.24
N ALA A 4 -10.51 4.12 6.53
CA ALA A 4 -10.79 3.10 5.50
C ALA A 4 -11.85 3.54 4.47
N LYS A 5 -12.66 4.55 4.81
CA LYS A 5 -13.75 5.07 3.99
C LYS A 5 -13.36 6.31 3.20
N GLU A 6 -12.16 6.85 3.45
CA GLU A 6 -11.66 8.00 2.71
C GLU A 6 -11.47 7.65 1.24
N LYS A 7 -11.99 8.52 0.36
CA LYS A 7 -11.98 8.26 -1.08
C LYS A 7 -10.65 8.63 -1.74
N THR A 8 -9.92 9.57 -1.14
CA THR A 8 -8.69 10.16 -1.66
C THR A 8 -7.93 10.78 -0.50
N GLY A 9 -6.59 10.77 -0.55
CA GLY A 9 -5.75 11.41 0.43
C GLY A 9 -4.49 10.59 0.70
N LEU A 10 -3.70 11.05 1.67
CA LEU A 10 -2.49 10.40 2.12
C LEU A 10 -2.65 10.01 3.59
N VAL A 11 -2.43 8.74 3.90
CA VAL A 11 -2.43 8.22 5.27
C VAL A 11 -1.01 7.82 5.63
N LEU A 12 -0.47 8.42 6.69
CA LEU A 12 0.88 8.13 7.17
C LEU A 12 0.81 7.35 8.47
N VAL A 13 1.42 6.17 8.49
CA VAL A 13 1.57 5.36 9.70
C VAL A 13 3.04 5.37 10.09
N THR A 14 3.36 6.05 11.19
CA THR A 14 4.73 6.26 11.66
C THR A 14 4.97 5.60 13.01
N GLY A 15 6.22 5.27 13.32
CA GLY A 15 6.61 4.65 14.58
C GLY A 15 7.91 3.87 14.47
N ALA A 16 8.52 3.55 15.60
CA ALA A 16 9.75 2.76 15.65
C ALA A 16 9.55 1.32 15.13
N THR A 17 10.64 0.59 14.88
CA THR A 17 10.58 -0.84 14.59
C THR A 17 9.87 -1.58 15.72
N GLY A 18 8.99 -2.53 15.38
CA GLY A 18 8.20 -3.28 16.36
C GLY A 18 6.98 -2.54 16.91
N SER A 19 6.69 -1.31 16.50
CA SER A 19 5.52 -0.55 16.98
C SER A 19 4.17 -0.98 16.35
N GLY A 20 4.15 -2.06 15.57
CA GLY A 20 2.93 -2.60 14.95
C GLY A 20 2.46 -1.90 13.67
N LYS A 21 3.28 -1.06 13.02
CA LYS A 21 2.90 -0.32 11.79
C LYS A 21 2.33 -1.23 10.70
N THR A 22 3.08 -2.29 10.35
CA THR A 22 2.67 -3.24 9.31
C THR A 22 1.39 -3.95 9.69
N THR A 23 1.24 -4.36 10.96
CA THR A 23 0.00 -4.95 11.47
C THR A 23 -1.18 -3.99 11.36
N THR A 24 -0.99 -2.70 11.68
CA THR A 24 -2.04 -1.68 11.55
C THR A 24 -2.43 -1.46 10.09
N LEU A 25 -1.47 -1.38 9.18
CA LEU A 25 -1.72 -1.23 7.74
C LEU A 25 -2.42 -2.47 7.16
N ALA A 26 -1.99 -3.68 7.54
CA ALA A 26 -2.63 -4.93 7.14
C ALA A 26 -4.08 -5.00 7.63
N ALA A 27 -4.35 -4.58 8.87
CA ALA A 27 -5.72 -4.51 9.38
C ALA A 27 -6.58 -3.51 8.59
N LEU A 28 -6.03 -2.35 8.25
CA LEU A 28 -6.70 -1.33 7.43
C LEU A 28 -7.03 -1.85 6.03
N LEU A 29 -6.06 -2.49 5.36
CA LEU A 29 -6.28 -3.09 4.03
C LEU A 29 -7.28 -4.24 4.08
N ASN A 30 -7.30 -5.03 5.15
CA ASN A 30 -8.30 -6.08 5.33
C ASN A 30 -9.71 -5.50 5.52
N GLU A 31 -9.89 -4.41 6.27
CA GLU A 31 -11.18 -3.69 6.38
C GLU A 31 -11.67 -3.23 5.00
N ILE A 32 -10.79 -2.63 4.19
CA ILE A 32 -11.13 -2.22 2.81
C ILE A 32 -11.52 -3.44 1.96
N ASN A 33 -10.77 -4.54 2.07
CA ASN A 33 -11.04 -5.77 1.33
C ASN A 33 -12.38 -6.44 1.70
N GLU A 34 -12.83 -6.29 2.94
CA GLU A 34 -14.11 -6.81 3.41
C GLU A 34 -15.31 -5.95 3.02
N GLU A 35 -15.10 -4.65 2.77
CA GLU A 35 -16.18 -3.69 2.53
C GLU A 35 -16.30 -3.25 1.05
N GLN A 36 -15.19 -3.14 0.32
CA GLN A 36 -15.14 -2.40 -0.95
C GLN A 36 -14.59 -3.24 -2.12
N PRO A 37 -15.27 -3.27 -3.29
CA PRO A 37 -14.80 -3.98 -4.48
C PRO A 37 -13.83 -3.11 -5.28
N VAL A 38 -12.62 -2.91 -4.76
CA VAL A 38 -11.63 -1.99 -5.32
C VAL A 38 -10.32 -2.69 -5.66
N HIS A 39 -9.51 -2.07 -6.52
CA HIS A 39 -8.18 -2.55 -6.85
C HIS A 39 -7.14 -1.93 -5.90
N ILE A 40 -6.35 -2.78 -5.23
CA ILE A 40 -5.31 -2.41 -4.27
C ILE A 40 -3.96 -2.89 -4.81
N VAL A 41 -2.96 -1.99 -4.81
CA VAL A 41 -1.57 -2.33 -5.14
C VAL A 41 -0.70 -2.10 -3.92
N THR A 42 0.19 -3.03 -3.60
CA THR A 42 1.20 -2.84 -2.54
C THR A 42 2.61 -2.89 -3.13
N LEU A 43 3.49 -2.05 -2.59
CA LEU A 43 4.92 -2.02 -2.88
C LEU A 43 5.66 -2.22 -1.56
N GLU A 44 6.29 -3.37 -1.36
CA GLU A 44 6.83 -3.81 -0.07
C GLU A 44 8.28 -4.32 -0.20
N ASP A 45 9.01 -4.40 0.91
CA ASP A 45 10.40 -4.90 0.98
C ASP A 45 10.68 -5.56 2.36
N PRO A 46 10.45 -6.87 2.52
CA PRO A 46 9.67 -7.78 1.66
C PRO A 46 8.16 -7.69 1.96
N ILE A 47 7.34 -8.51 1.29
CA ILE A 47 5.91 -8.64 1.64
C ILE A 47 5.76 -9.32 3.00
N GLU A 48 5.15 -8.64 3.97
CA GLU A 48 4.99 -9.16 5.35
C GLU A 48 3.67 -9.92 5.55
N PHE A 49 2.58 -9.46 4.93
CA PHE A 49 1.25 -10.05 5.05
C PHE A 49 0.67 -10.35 3.67
N VAL A 50 0.24 -11.59 3.44
CA VAL A 50 -0.47 -11.96 2.22
C VAL A 50 -1.97 -11.74 2.41
N HIS A 51 -2.57 -10.92 1.54
CA HIS A 51 -3.98 -10.58 1.59
C HIS A 51 -4.78 -11.43 0.58
N PRO A 52 -5.57 -12.42 1.03
CA PRO A 52 -6.44 -13.15 0.12
C PRO A 52 -7.52 -12.23 -0.43
N THR A 53 -7.88 -12.41 -1.70
CA THR A 53 -8.96 -11.66 -2.35
C THR A 53 -10.30 -11.96 -1.68
N LYS A 54 -11.02 -10.92 -1.23
CA LYS A 54 -12.42 -11.00 -0.78
C LYS A 54 -13.28 -10.18 -1.73
N ARG A 55 -13.55 -8.90 -1.42
CA ARG A 55 -14.21 -7.96 -2.35
C ARG A 55 -13.18 -7.20 -3.16
N ALA A 56 -12.07 -6.79 -2.54
CA ALA A 56 -10.99 -6.09 -3.21
C ALA A 56 -10.03 -7.08 -3.87
N THR A 57 -9.45 -6.67 -5.01
CA THR A 57 -8.36 -7.39 -5.66
C THR A 57 -7.02 -6.80 -5.22
N PHE A 58 -6.03 -7.67 -5.00
CA PHE A 58 -4.69 -7.28 -4.57
C PHE A 58 -3.66 -7.61 -5.65
N ASN A 59 -2.78 -6.65 -5.94
CA ASN A 59 -1.51 -6.87 -6.61
C ASN A 59 -0.39 -6.50 -5.65
N GLN A 60 0.13 -7.49 -4.94
CA GLN A 60 1.23 -7.31 -4.00
C GLN A 60 2.55 -7.47 -4.73
N ARG A 61 3.45 -6.49 -4.58
CA ARG A 61 4.73 -6.45 -5.28
C ARG A 61 5.87 -6.28 -4.29
N GLU A 62 6.91 -7.07 -4.47
CA GLU A 62 8.11 -7.07 -3.65
C GLU A 62 9.29 -6.39 -4.36
N LEU A 63 10.03 -5.56 -3.62
CA LEU A 63 11.23 -4.89 -4.10
C LEU A 63 12.32 -5.91 -4.43
N GLY A 64 12.97 -5.74 -5.59
CA GLY A 64 13.98 -6.67 -6.09
C GLY A 64 13.42 -7.88 -6.83
N HIS A 65 12.14 -8.21 -6.65
CA HIS A 65 11.45 -9.27 -7.39
C HIS A 65 10.53 -8.69 -8.48
N ASP A 66 9.57 -7.85 -8.09
CA ASP A 66 8.52 -7.33 -8.99
C ASP A 66 8.76 -5.88 -9.44
N PHE A 67 9.64 -5.16 -8.76
CA PHE A 67 10.05 -3.80 -9.09
C PHE A 67 11.44 -3.48 -8.55
N ASN A 68 12.12 -2.50 -9.16
CA ASN A 68 13.54 -2.22 -8.85
C ASN A 68 13.76 -1.07 -7.85
N ASN A 69 12.77 -0.19 -7.67
CA ASN A 69 12.80 0.90 -6.70
C ASN A 69 11.41 1.53 -6.50
N TYR A 70 11.18 2.15 -5.35
CA TYR A 70 9.89 2.75 -4.99
C TYR A 70 9.37 3.81 -5.98
N PRO A 71 10.17 4.79 -6.46
CA PRO A 71 9.67 5.78 -7.40
C PRO A 71 9.12 5.17 -8.69
N ASN A 72 9.81 4.19 -9.26
CA ASN A 72 9.35 3.52 -10.49
C ASN A 72 8.19 2.57 -10.20
N GLY A 73 8.23 1.84 -9.09
CA GLY A 73 7.14 0.98 -8.64
C GLY A 73 5.84 1.77 -8.49
N LEU A 74 5.91 2.94 -7.85
CA LEU A 74 4.76 3.81 -7.60
C LEU A 74 4.21 4.43 -8.88
N ARG A 75 5.09 4.94 -9.77
CA ARG A 75 4.66 5.41 -11.10
C ARG A 75 3.97 4.33 -11.92
N ALA A 76 4.46 3.10 -11.85
CA ALA A 76 3.83 1.96 -12.53
C ALA A 76 2.48 1.62 -11.89
N ALA A 77 2.39 1.60 -10.56
CA ALA A 77 1.15 1.35 -9.83
C ALA A 77 0.06 2.36 -10.21
N LEU A 78 0.37 3.66 -10.29
CA LEU A 78 -0.57 4.72 -10.68
C LEU A 78 -1.21 4.48 -12.06
N ARG A 79 -0.51 3.80 -12.98
CA ARG A 79 -1.03 3.46 -14.31
C ARG A 79 -1.97 2.26 -14.33
N GLN A 80 -2.05 1.50 -13.24
CA GLN A 80 -2.96 0.36 -13.11
C GLN A 80 -4.36 0.74 -12.62
N ALA A 81 -4.66 2.05 -12.60
CA ALA A 81 -5.88 2.62 -12.04
C ALA A 81 -6.27 2.05 -10.65
N PRO A 82 -5.32 1.91 -9.70
CA PRO A 82 -5.63 1.42 -8.37
C PRO A 82 -6.45 2.45 -7.59
N LYS A 83 -7.30 1.97 -6.69
CA LYS A 83 -8.02 2.83 -5.76
C LYS A 83 -7.25 3.08 -4.47
N VAL A 84 -6.39 2.13 -4.09
CA VAL A 84 -5.53 2.19 -2.90
C VAL A 84 -4.14 1.74 -3.30
N ILE A 85 -3.11 2.48 -2.87
CA ILE A 85 -1.72 2.08 -3.02
C ILE A 85 -1.08 2.07 -1.62
N LEU A 86 -0.49 0.95 -1.23
CA LEU A 86 0.39 0.87 -0.07
C LEU A 86 1.84 1.04 -0.55
N VAL A 87 2.55 1.97 0.08
CA VAL A 87 4.01 2.14 -0.10
C VAL A 87 4.68 1.81 1.22
N GLY A 88 5.42 0.69 1.27
CA GLY A 88 6.00 0.15 2.50
C GLY A 88 6.93 1.11 3.23
N GLU A 89 7.70 1.90 2.50
CA GLU A 89 8.49 2.99 3.06
C GLU A 89 8.71 4.15 2.09
N MET A 90 8.92 5.34 2.66
CA MET A 90 9.22 6.56 1.91
C MET A 90 10.53 7.17 2.41
N ARG A 91 11.66 6.54 2.09
CA ARG A 91 12.99 7.05 2.47
C ARG A 91 13.46 8.19 1.56
N ASP A 92 13.21 8.05 0.26
CA ASP A 92 13.71 8.97 -0.75
C ASP A 92 12.72 10.09 -1.06
N ARG A 93 13.24 11.31 -1.25
CA ARG A 93 12.46 12.47 -1.68
C ARG A 93 11.66 12.19 -2.95
N ALA A 94 12.25 11.47 -3.91
CA ALA A 94 11.59 11.11 -5.16
C ALA A 94 10.34 10.22 -4.94
N THR A 95 10.32 9.37 -3.92
CA THR A 95 9.14 8.56 -3.59
C THR A 95 8.03 9.44 -3.02
N VAL A 96 8.39 10.36 -2.13
CA VAL A 96 7.44 11.34 -1.55
C VAL A 96 6.84 12.23 -2.64
N GLU A 97 7.66 12.73 -3.57
CA GLU A 97 7.21 13.58 -4.68
C GLU A 97 6.25 12.87 -5.64
N VAL A 98 6.34 11.54 -5.78
CA VAL A 98 5.39 10.77 -6.60
C VAL A 98 4.11 10.43 -5.82
N ALA A 99 4.17 10.38 -4.49
CA ALA A 99 3.03 10.07 -3.64
C ALA A 99 2.08 11.26 -3.41
N LEU A 100 2.57 12.49 -3.63
CA LEU A 100 1.82 13.75 -3.52
C LEU A 100 1.27 14.20 -4.88
#